data_AF-A7N7Q6-F1
#
_entry.id   AF-A7N7Q6-F1
#
_cell.length_a   1.000
_cell.length_b   1.000
_cell.length_c   1.000
_cell.angle_alpha   90.00
_cell.angle_beta   90.00
_cell.angle_gamma   90.00
#
_symmetry.space_group_name_H-M   'P 1'
#
loop_
_entity.id
_entity.type
_entity.pdbx_description
1 polymer ?
#
loop_
_entity_poly.entity_id
_entity_poly.type
_entity_poly.pdbx_seq_one_letter_code
_entity_poly.pdbx_strand_id
1 'polypeptide(L)'
;MVLKVRKIVMKTRITVGLMGLTLAGCSTTPPTNDQVQIIEKNCAVILSEAANSEQRQNAYNQLIESYGERYVDANNRKQSTSWDLFRQNVIHDGNGQLTREFIEVSDWGCANGNYLEEVHLFVEEAQTSGL
;
A
#
# COMPACT_ATOMS: atom_id res chain seq x y z
N MET A 1 -10.29 -71.27 7.82
CA MET A 1 -10.84 -71.52 6.48
C MET A 1 -11.63 -70.31 6.05
N VAL A 2 -11.32 -69.82 4.86
CA VAL A 2 -11.69 -68.51 4.30
C VAL A 2 -13.14 -68.56 3.81
N LEU A 3 -14.03 -67.71 4.36
CA LEU A 3 -15.35 -67.50 3.74
C LEU A 3 -15.23 -66.41 2.67
N LYS A 4 -15.61 -66.82 1.46
CA LYS A 4 -15.37 -66.17 0.17
C LYS A 4 -16.38 -65.04 -0.06
N VAL A 5 -15.83 -63.90 -0.46
CA VAL A 5 -16.47 -62.64 -0.86
C VAL A 5 -17.51 -62.84 -1.96
N ARG A 6 -18.69 -62.22 -1.81
CA ARG A 6 -19.56 -61.85 -2.94
C ARG A 6 -19.72 -60.33 -2.96
N LYS A 7 -19.19 -59.71 -4.02
CA LYS A 7 -19.34 -58.29 -4.36
C LYS A 7 -20.78 -58.02 -4.80
N ILE A 8 -21.42 -57.02 -4.22
CA ILE A 8 -22.53 -56.29 -4.84
C ILE A 8 -22.03 -54.86 -5.03
N VAL A 9 -21.87 -54.49 -6.29
CA VAL A 9 -21.50 -53.13 -6.72
C VAL A 9 -22.76 -52.28 -6.62
N MET A 10 -22.83 -51.41 -5.62
CA MET A 10 -23.87 -50.39 -5.52
C MET A 10 -23.24 -49.03 -5.83
N LYS A 11 -23.64 -48.50 -6.99
CA LYS A 11 -23.14 -47.27 -7.59
C LYS A 11 -23.86 -46.09 -6.92
N THR A 12 -23.44 -45.70 -5.73
CA THR A 12 -24.05 -44.58 -5.01
C THR A 12 -23.25 -43.31 -5.26
N ARG A 13 -23.92 -42.38 -5.94
CA ARG A 13 -23.42 -41.06 -6.33
C ARG A 13 -23.09 -40.20 -5.11
N ILE A 14 -22.09 -39.37 -5.34
CA ILE A 14 -21.49 -38.36 -4.47
C ILE A 14 -22.52 -37.42 -3.86
N THR A 15 -22.43 -37.18 -2.55
CA THR A 15 -22.63 -35.84 -1.98
C THR A 15 -21.77 -35.68 -0.72
N VAL A 16 -20.51 -35.29 -0.89
CA VAL A 16 -19.70 -34.74 0.20
C VAL A 16 -20.27 -33.35 0.47
N GLY A 17 -21.16 -33.26 1.45
CA GLY A 17 -21.62 -31.99 2.01
C GLY A 17 -20.47 -31.38 2.81
N LEU A 18 -19.56 -30.71 2.10
CA LEU A 18 -18.68 -29.72 2.70
C LEU A 18 -19.62 -28.62 3.21
N MET A 19 -19.95 -28.64 4.50
CA MET A 19 -20.48 -27.46 5.19
C MET A 19 -19.34 -26.44 5.22
N GLY A 20 -19.13 -25.79 4.08
CA GLY A 20 -18.42 -24.54 4.02
C GLY A 20 -19.20 -23.56 4.87
N LEU A 21 -18.55 -23.05 5.91
CA LEU A 21 -18.94 -21.81 6.54
C LEU A 21 -18.84 -20.72 5.47
N THR A 22 -19.88 -20.56 4.67
CA THR A 22 -20.07 -19.34 3.91
C THR A 22 -20.41 -18.27 4.94
N LEU A 23 -19.39 -17.55 5.42
CA LEU A 23 -19.56 -16.19 5.89
C LEU A 23 -20.00 -15.34 4.69
N ALA A 24 -21.27 -15.47 4.32
CA ALA A 24 -21.95 -14.47 3.52
C ALA A 24 -22.32 -13.35 4.48
N GLY A 25 -21.58 -12.24 4.43
CA GLY A 25 -21.98 -11.04 5.14
C GLY A 25 -20.86 -10.07 5.50
N CYS A 26 -20.11 -9.59 4.52
CA CYS A 26 -19.88 -8.15 4.36
C CYS A 26 -19.72 -7.88 2.88
N SER A 27 -20.67 -7.14 2.30
CA SER A 27 -20.43 -6.40 1.07
C SER A 27 -19.31 -5.41 1.34
N THR A 28 -18.06 -5.84 1.15
CA THR A 28 -16.91 -4.92 1.07
C THR A 28 -16.67 -4.65 -0.40
N THR A 29 -17.55 -3.89 -1.04
CA THR A 29 -16.96 -2.87 -1.91
C THR A 29 -16.20 -2.00 -0.92
N PRO A 30 -14.85 -1.99 -0.92
CA PRO A 30 -14.13 -1.03 -0.10
C PRO A 30 -14.70 0.34 -0.47
N PRO A 31 -14.84 1.29 0.47
CA PRO A 31 -14.99 2.66 0.03
C PRO A 31 -13.88 2.89 -1.00
N THR A 32 -14.24 3.29 -2.21
CA THR A 32 -13.31 3.81 -3.22
C THR A 32 -12.77 5.11 -2.63
N ASN A 33 -11.94 5.00 -1.60
CA ASN A 33 -11.07 6.06 -1.21
C ASN A 33 -9.98 6.00 -2.27
N ASP A 34 -10.18 6.76 -3.34
CA ASP A 34 -9.30 6.79 -4.49
C ASP A 34 -7.83 6.96 -4.06
N GLN A 35 -7.57 7.66 -2.95
CA GLN A 35 -6.25 7.77 -2.33
C GLN A 35 -5.68 6.46 -1.79
N VAL A 36 -6.48 5.64 -1.10
CA VAL A 36 -6.01 4.33 -0.60
C VAL A 36 -5.60 3.46 -1.78
N GLN A 37 -6.39 3.48 -2.86
CA GLN A 37 -6.04 2.73 -4.07
C GLN A 37 -4.80 3.28 -4.77
N ILE A 38 -4.60 4.60 -4.78
CA ILE A 38 -3.39 5.23 -5.32
C ILE A 38 -2.17 4.78 -4.50
N ILE A 39 -2.26 4.79 -3.17
CA ILE A 39 -1.17 4.37 -2.29
C ILE A 39 -0.87 2.88 -2.49
N GLU A 40 -1.87 2.00 -2.41
CA GLU A 40 -1.70 0.56 -2.61
C GLU A 40 -1.09 0.24 -3.97
N LYS A 41 -1.58 0.90 -5.03
CA LYS A 41 -1.04 0.74 -6.39
C LYS A 41 0.43 1.14 -6.48
N ASN A 42 0.81 2.28 -5.93
CA ASN A 42 2.19 2.76 -6.02
C ASN A 42 3.13 1.99 -5.08
N CYS A 43 2.68 1.58 -3.90
CA CYS A 43 3.41 0.66 -3.04
C CYS A 43 3.64 -0.70 -3.73
N ALA A 44 2.66 -1.23 -4.46
CA ALA A 44 2.84 -2.45 -5.24
C ALA A 44 3.90 -2.29 -6.35
N VAL A 45 4.05 -1.10 -6.95
CA VAL A 45 5.11 -0.81 -7.93
C VAL A 45 6.48 -0.78 -7.24
N ILE A 46 6.61 -0.13 -6.09
CA ILE A 46 7.87 -0.06 -5.32
C ILE A 46 8.36 -1.44 -4.92
N LEU A 47 7.47 -2.26 -4.37
CA LEU A 47 7.79 -3.60 -3.87
C LEU A 47 7.97 -4.65 -5.00
N SER A 48 7.66 -4.29 -6.24
CA SER A 48 7.78 -5.20 -7.38
C SER A 48 9.23 -5.33 -7.86
N GLU A 49 9.70 -6.58 -7.97
CA GLU A 49 10.97 -6.90 -8.62
C GLU A 49 10.97 -6.60 -10.13
N ALA A 50 9.79 -6.56 -10.75
CA ALA A 50 9.63 -6.30 -12.17
C ALA A 50 9.61 -4.80 -12.51
N ALA A 51 9.49 -3.91 -11.52
CA ALA A 51 9.46 -2.48 -11.74
C ALA A 51 10.87 -1.93 -12.02
N ASN A 52 11.00 -1.18 -13.11
CA ASN A 52 12.24 -0.47 -13.43
C ASN A 52 12.37 0.84 -12.64
N SER A 53 13.54 1.48 -12.75
CA SER A 53 13.85 2.71 -12.00
C SER A 53 12.89 3.87 -12.29
N GLU A 54 12.44 4.02 -13.54
CA GLU A 54 11.51 5.08 -13.93
C GLU A 54 10.12 4.85 -13.33
N GLN A 55 9.64 3.60 -13.37
CA GLN A 55 8.37 3.20 -12.76
C GLN A 55 8.38 3.44 -11.26
N ARG A 56 9.46 3.08 -10.57
CA ARG A 56 9.62 3.34 -9.13
C ARG A 56 9.69 4.83 -8.83
N GLN A 57 10.46 5.60 -9.60
CA GLN A 57 10.54 7.05 -9.42
C GLN A 57 9.17 7.71 -9.59
N ASN A 58 8.39 7.30 -10.59
CA ASN A 58 7.03 7.80 -10.76
C ASN A 58 6.11 7.40 -9.59
N ALA A 59 6.29 6.19 -9.04
CA ALA A 59 5.54 5.75 -7.86
C ALA A 59 5.85 6.61 -6.63
N TYR A 60 7.13 6.89 -6.35
CA TYR A 60 7.54 7.81 -5.27
C TYR A 60 6.93 9.22 -5.45
N ASN A 61 6.94 9.73 -6.69
CA ASN A 61 6.34 11.03 -6.99
C ASN A 61 4.81 11.05 -6.78
N GLN A 62 4.10 9.96 -7.06
CA GLN A 62 2.65 9.90 -6.78
C GLN A 62 2.35 9.75 -5.29
N LEU A 63 3.21 9.03 -4.58
CA LEU A 63 3.08 8.82 -3.13
C LEU A 63 3.26 10.12 -2.36
N ILE A 64 4.27 10.95 -2.69
CA ILE A 64 4.45 12.25 -2.04
C ILE A 64 3.24 13.18 -2.26
N GLU A 65 2.63 13.18 -3.46
CA GLU A 65 1.41 13.96 -3.71
C GLU A 65 0.22 13.43 -2.90
N SER A 66 0.10 12.10 -2.76
CA SER A 66 -0.96 11.47 -1.96
C SER A 66 -0.89 11.86 -0.47
N TYR A 67 0.31 12.07 0.08
CA TYR A 67 0.47 12.64 1.41
C TYR A 67 -0.07 14.08 1.47
N GLY A 68 0.33 14.92 0.50
CA GLY A 68 -0.07 16.33 0.43
C GLY A 68 -1.58 16.49 0.42
N GLU A 69 -2.27 15.75 -0.44
CA GLU A 69 -3.74 15.78 -0.53
C GLU A 69 -4.44 15.33 0.77
N ARG A 70 -3.79 14.49 1.59
CA ARG A 70 -4.40 13.90 2.78
C ARG A 70 -4.18 14.71 4.06
N TYR A 71 -3.01 15.32 4.22
CA TYR A 71 -2.58 15.93 5.48
C TYR A 71 -2.43 17.45 5.43
N VAL A 72 -2.40 18.04 4.23
CA VAL A 72 -2.20 19.49 4.06
C VAL A 72 -3.56 20.17 3.90
N ASP A 73 -3.93 21.02 4.85
CA ASP A 73 -5.10 21.87 4.70
C ASP A 73 -4.79 22.98 3.69
N ALA A 74 -5.37 22.89 2.50
CA ALA A 74 -5.22 23.89 1.44
C ALA A 74 -5.63 25.31 1.88
N ASN A 75 -6.48 25.45 2.91
CA ASN A 75 -6.89 26.75 3.44
C ASN A 75 -5.88 27.32 4.45
N ASN A 76 -4.96 26.51 4.95
CA ASN A 76 -3.89 26.92 5.85
C ASN A 76 -2.63 27.27 5.06
N ARG A 77 -2.50 28.55 4.68
CA ARG A 77 -1.36 29.05 3.90
C ARG A 77 0.00 28.64 4.46
N LYS A 78 0.18 28.69 5.79
CA LYS A 78 1.47 28.35 6.41
C LYS A 78 1.80 26.86 6.18
N GLN A 79 0.80 25.99 6.36
CA GLN A 79 0.96 24.56 6.15
C GLN A 79 1.22 24.26 4.67
N SER A 80 0.45 24.83 3.74
CA SER A 80 0.64 24.64 2.30
C SER A 80 2.01 25.10 1.81
N THR A 81 2.50 26.27 2.28
CA THR A 81 3.84 26.74 1.92
C THR A 81 4.96 25.85 2.47
N SER A 82 4.82 25.39 3.72
CA SER A 82 5.78 24.46 4.33
C SER A 82 5.82 23.12 3.59
N TRP A 83 4.64 22.63 3.18
CA TRP A 83 4.51 21.43 2.38
C TRP A 83 5.13 21.59 0.99
N ASP A 84 4.80 22.65 0.27
CA ASP A 84 5.34 22.90 -1.07
C ASP A 84 6.87 22.96 -1.04
N LEU A 85 7.45 23.62 -0.04
CA LEU A 85 8.91 23.69 0.13
C LEU A 85 9.51 22.31 0.34
N PHE A 86 8.97 21.53 1.29
CA PHE A 86 9.42 20.17 1.54
C PHE A 86 9.33 19.29 0.29
N ARG A 87 8.20 19.32 -0.42
CA ARG A 87 7.99 18.57 -1.66
C ARG A 87 9.04 18.94 -2.72
N GLN A 88 9.30 20.24 -2.89
CA GLN A 88 10.32 20.71 -3.82
C GLN A 88 11.73 20.28 -3.40
N ASN A 89 12.05 20.31 -2.10
CA ASN A 89 13.34 19.85 -1.59
C ASN A 89 13.54 18.34 -1.82
N VAL A 90 12.48 17.52 -1.71
CA VAL A 90 12.55 16.08 -2.01
C VAL A 90 12.73 15.83 -3.52
N ILE A 91 12.01 16.57 -4.37
CA ILE A 91 12.03 16.35 -5.84
C ILE A 91 13.29 16.92 -6.50
N HIS A 92 13.78 18.05 -6.00
CA HIS A 92 14.91 18.79 -6.57
C HIS A 92 16.12 18.78 -5.63
N ASP A 93 16.29 17.69 -4.88
CA ASP A 93 17.38 17.55 -3.93
C ASP A 93 18.75 17.57 -4.62
N GLY A 94 19.50 18.66 -4.43
CA GLY A 94 20.80 18.85 -5.05
C GLY A 94 21.88 17.89 -4.55
N ASN A 95 21.76 17.37 -3.33
CA ASN A 95 22.72 16.41 -2.75
C ASN A 95 22.17 14.97 -2.68
N GLY A 96 20.87 14.80 -2.91
CA GLY A 96 20.16 13.52 -2.95
C GLY A 96 19.93 12.85 -1.59
N GLN A 97 20.31 13.50 -0.49
CA GLN A 97 20.12 12.97 0.86
C GLN A 97 18.64 12.88 1.23
N LEU A 98 17.90 13.98 1.11
CA LEU A 98 16.48 14.06 1.43
C LEU A 98 15.65 13.19 0.49
N THR A 99 16.00 13.12 -0.80
CA THR A 99 15.36 12.15 -1.72
C THR A 99 15.59 10.71 -1.27
N ARG A 100 16.81 10.36 -0.85
CA ARG A 100 17.13 9.00 -0.38
C ARG A 100 16.37 8.66 0.90
N GLU A 101 16.34 9.57 1.87
CA GLU A 101 15.59 9.39 3.12
C GLU A 101 14.09 9.22 2.86
N PHE A 102 13.52 10.03 1.95
CA PHE A 102 12.12 9.87 1.54
C PHE A 102 11.85 8.50 0.89
N ILE A 103 12.77 8.02 0.04
CA ILE A 103 12.67 6.69 -0.57
C ILE A 103 12.72 5.60 0.51
N GLU A 104 13.65 5.67 1.46
CA GLU A 104 13.80 4.68 2.53
C GLU A 104 12.54 4.60 3.41
N VAL A 105 11.99 5.77 3.81
CA VAL A 105 10.72 5.85 4.57
C VAL A 105 9.55 5.32 3.74
N SER A 106 9.49 5.65 2.46
CA SER A 106 8.43 5.17 1.56
C SER A 106 8.48 3.64 1.38
N ASP A 107 9.67 3.08 1.19
CA ASP A 107 9.89 1.63 1.07
C ASP A 107 9.46 0.91 2.35
N TRP A 108 9.87 1.43 3.51
CA TRP A 108 9.48 0.90 4.82
C TRP A 108 7.97 0.99 5.05
N GLY A 109 7.38 2.14 4.80
CA GLY A 109 5.95 2.37 4.94
C GLY A 109 5.11 1.48 4.00
N CYS A 110 5.56 1.30 2.75
CA CYS A 110 4.90 0.40 1.81
C CYS A 110 5.03 -1.07 2.23
N ALA A 111 6.20 -1.52 2.69
CA ALA A 111 6.41 -2.90 3.12
C ALA A 111 5.56 -3.27 4.35
N ASN A 112 5.32 -2.31 5.25
CA ASN A 112 4.55 -2.51 6.48
C ASN A 112 3.07 -2.13 6.37
N GLY A 113 2.63 -1.60 5.22
CA GLY A 113 1.26 -1.13 5.03
C GLY A 113 0.90 0.17 5.77
N ASN A 114 1.90 0.92 6.23
CA ASN A 114 1.76 2.12 7.06
C ASN A 114 2.33 3.39 6.39
N TYR A 115 2.36 3.42 5.04
CA TYR A 115 2.94 4.51 4.25
C TYR A 115 2.62 5.92 4.77
N LEU A 116 1.33 6.22 5.00
CA LEU A 116 0.89 7.55 5.41
C LEU A 116 1.42 7.97 6.79
N GLU A 117 1.51 7.03 7.73
CA GLU A 117 1.97 7.30 9.10
C GLU A 117 3.49 7.57 9.10
N GLU A 118 4.26 6.70 8.44
CA GLU A 118 5.72 6.81 8.36
C GLU A 118 6.15 8.10 7.65
N VAL A 119 5.49 8.44 6.54
CA VAL A 119 5.77 9.69 5.83
C VAL A 119 5.32 10.92 6.62
N HIS A 120 4.22 10.83 7.37
CA HIS A 120 3.80 11.94 8.23
C HIS A 120 4.84 12.27 9.29
N LEU A 121 5.34 11.26 10.01
CA LEU A 121 6.40 11.44 11.00
C LEU A 121 7.67 12.02 10.38
N PHE A 122 8.06 11.52 9.20
CA PHE A 122 9.21 12.05 8.47
C PHE A 122 9.04 13.52 8.07
N VAL A 123 7.87 13.92 7.57
CA VAL A 123 7.60 15.32 7.20
C VAL A 123 7.64 16.22 8.44
N GLU A 124 7.04 15.80 9.56
CA GLU A 124 7.07 16.58 10.80
C GLU A 124 8.49 16.75 11.34
N GLU A 125 9.31 15.69 11.27
CA GLU A 125 10.72 15.73 11.67
C GLU A 125 11.54 16.65 10.76
N ALA A 126 11.40 16.52 9.44
CA ALA A 126 12.11 17.33 8.47
C ALA A 126 11.77 18.83 8.64
N GLN A 127 10.49 19.16 8.76
CA GLN A 127 10.02 20.53 8.93
C GLN A 127 10.46 21.14 10.26
N THR A 128 10.56 20.34 11.32
CA THR A 128 11.06 20.81 12.63
C THR A 128 12.58 21.00 12.62
N SER A 129 13.29 20.18 11.84
CA SER A 129 14.76 20.19 11.74
C SER A 129 15.29 21.24 10.75
N GLY A 130 14.41 21.84 9.94
CA GLY A 130 14.78 22.82 8.92
C GLY A 130 15.39 22.19 7.66
N LEU A 131 15.02 20.94 7.37
CA LEU A 131 15.38 20.19 6.16
C LEU A 131 14.34 20.45 5.03
#